data_AF-T0ZVM5-F1
#
_entry.id   AF-T0ZVM5-F1
#
_cell.length_a   1.000
_cell.length_b   1.000
_cell.length_c   1.000
_cell.angle_alpha   90.00
_cell.angle_beta   90.00
_cell.angle_gamma   90.00
#
_symmetry.space_group_name_H-M   'P 1'
#
loop_
_entity.id
_entity.type
_entity.pdbx_description
1 polymer ?
#
loop_
_entity_poly.entity_id
_entity_poly.type
_entity_poly.pdbx_seq_one_letter_code
_entity_poly.pdbx_strand_id
1 'polypeptide(L)'
;MVSITQWKAQFMARRELEYPTGRPLYSYRVTTEEFSELESILQERMKVYLKPATLAEVARSFEFFPALFVLYSAEWWRRNYDGTGFSWDPILNTIGAPADGWNQAQRSDCVIRGFQEWKLRLSDAHGLRFLGSIAFQGGLPMRLLGTARGNIGRV
;
A
#
# COMPACT_ATOMS: atom_id res chain seq x y z
N MET A 1 -15.42 -9.46 -13.12
CA MET A 1 -14.29 -8.82 -12.41
C MET A 1 -14.86 -7.71 -11.54
N VAL A 2 -14.67 -7.78 -10.22
CA VAL A 2 -15.18 -6.77 -9.28
C VAL A 2 -14.50 -5.43 -9.58
N SER A 3 -15.24 -4.31 -9.54
CA SER A 3 -14.61 -3.00 -9.71
C SER A 3 -13.75 -2.68 -8.49
N ILE A 4 -12.68 -1.91 -8.68
CA ILE A 4 -11.77 -1.55 -7.59
C ILE A 4 -12.47 -0.79 -6.45
N THR A 5 -13.48 0.02 -6.78
CA THR A 5 -14.36 0.69 -5.80
C THR A 5 -15.24 -0.30 -5.04
N GLN A 6 -15.82 -1.29 -5.73
CA GLN A 6 -16.62 -2.35 -5.09
C GLN A 6 -15.77 -3.19 -4.14
N TRP A 7 -14.51 -3.47 -4.51
CA TRP A 7 -13.59 -4.20 -3.65
C TRP A 7 -13.35 -3.47 -2.32
N LYS A 8 -13.06 -2.15 -2.35
CA LYS A 8 -12.87 -1.34 -1.13
C LYS A 8 -14.13 -1.37 -0.25
N ALA A 9 -15.31 -1.23 -0.85
CA ALA A 9 -16.58 -1.27 -0.12
C ALA A 9 -16.81 -2.64 0.55
N GLN A 10 -16.58 -3.74 -0.17
CA GLN A 10 -16.70 -5.10 0.39
C GLN A 10 -15.67 -5.37 1.49
N PHE A 11 -14.43 -4.93 1.29
CA PHE A 11 -13.36 -5.01 2.28
C PHE A 11 -13.78 -4.33 3.60
N MET A 12 -14.38 -3.15 3.52
CA MET A 12 -14.89 -2.43 4.69
C MET A 12 -16.12 -3.09 5.33
N ALA A 13 -17.08 -3.52 4.49
CA ALA A 13 -18.32 -4.16 4.95
C ALA A 13 -18.07 -5.49 5.69
N ARG A 14 -17.09 -6.30 5.25
CA ARG A 14 -16.66 -7.53 5.95
C ARG A 14 -16.17 -7.28 7.39
N ARG A 15 -15.83 -6.03 7.70
CA ARG A 15 -15.35 -5.57 9.01
C ARG A 15 -16.41 -4.78 9.77
N GLU A 16 -17.64 -4.74 9.25
CA GLU A 16 -18.75 -3.96 9.81
C GLU A 16 -18.43 -2.46 9.91
N LEU A 17 -17.61 -1.96 8.98
CA LEU A 17 -17.21 -0.57 8.91
C LEU A 17 -17.87 0.13 7.72
N GLU A 18 -18.58 1.22 7.98
CA GLU A 18 -19.12 2.09 6.93
C GLU A 18 -18.05 3.08 6.42
N TYR A 19 -17.14 3.51 7.30
CA TYR A 19 -16.10 4.48 7.00
C TYR A 19 -14.73 4.07 7.58
N PRO A 20 -13.62 4.54 6.99
CA PRO A 20 -12.31 4.43 7.60
C PRO A 20 -12.27 4.99 9.02
N THR A 21 -11.52 4.33 9.90
CA THR A 21 -11.50 4.58 11.34
C THR A 21 -10.34 5.46 11.79
N GLY A 22 -9.32 5.68 10.95
CA GLY A 22 -8.07 6.33 11.34
C GLY A 22 -7.15 5.45 12.19
N ARG A 23 -7.54 4.20 12.48
CA ARG A 23 -6.67 3.23 13.13
C ARG A 23 -5.58 2.76 12.15
N PRO A 24 -4.41 2.32 12.65
CA PRO A 24 -3.36 1.80 11.80
C PRO A 24 -3.85 0.69 10.87
N LEU A 25 -3.37 0.66 9.62
CA LEU A 25 -3.91 -0.25 8.59
C LEU A 25 -3.75 -1.73 8.94
N TYR A 26 -2.67 -2.13 9.63
CA TYR A 26 -2.50 -3.50 10.09
C TYR A 26 -3.65 -3.98 11.00
N SER A 27 -4.35 -3.05 11.69
CA SER A 27 -5.48 -3.38 12.57
C SER A 27 -6.70 -3.87 11.80
N TYR A 28 -6.76 -3.60 10.49
CA TYR A 28 -7.82 -4.08 9.61
C TYR A 28 -7.63 -5.56 9.27
N ARG A 29 -6.48 -6.18 9.59
CA ARG A 29 -6.22 -7.61 9.37
C ARG A 29 -6.56 -8.03 7.94
N VAL A 30 -5.92 -7.38 6.95
CA VAL A 30 -6.08 -7.76 5.53
C VAL A 30 -5.67 -9.22 5.37
N THR A 31 -6.57 -10.07 4.88
CA THR A 31 -6.26 -11.50 4.70
C THR A 31 -5.31 -11.71 3.53
N THR A 32 -4.75 -12.91 3.40
CA THR A 32 -3.87 -13.23 2.25
C THR A 32 -4.67 -13.19 0.95
N GLU A 33 -5.91 -13.66 0.97
CA GLU A 33 -6.82 -13.66 -0.17
C GLU A 33 -7.15 -12.23 -0.59
N GLU A 34 -7.52 -11.37 0.37
CA GLU A 34 -7.80 -9.95 0.10
C GLU A 34 -6.57 -9.21 -0.44
N PHE A 35 -5.37 -9.51 0.07
CA PHE A 35 -4.13 -8.93 -0.45
C PHE A 35 -3.89 -9.35 -1.91
N SER A 36 -4.00 -10.65 -2.20
CA SER A 36 -3.82 -11.18 -3.57
C SER A 36 -4.89 -10.68 -4.54
N GLU A 37 -6.13 -10.54 -4.09
CA GLU A 37 -7.21 -9.92 -4.86
C GLU A 37 -6.90 -8.46 -5.20
N LEU A 38 -6.50 -7.66 -4.19
CA LEU A 38 -6.15 -6.26 -4.39
C LEU A 38 -4.97 -6.10 -5.35
N GLU A 39 -3.93 -6.93 -5.19
CA GLU A 39 -2.77 -6.94 -6.08
C GLU A 39 -3.18 -7.22 -7.52
N SER A 40 -3.96 -8.27 -7.74
CA SER A 40 -4.43 -8.67 -9.07
C SER A 40 -5.29 -7.56 -9.71
N ILE A 41 -6.19 -6.95 -8.93
CA ILE A 41 -7.01 -5.83 -9.40
C ILE A 41 -6.10 -4.66 -9.81
N LEU A 42 -5.14 -4.26 -8.97
CA LEU A 42 -4.24 -3.16 -9.29
C LEU A 42 -3.42 -3.45 -10.55
N GLN A 43 -2.85 -4.65 -10.68
CA GLN A 43 -2.10 -5.09 -11.87
C GLN A 43 -2.96 -4.98 -13.15
N GLU A 44 -4.16 -5.55 -13.16
CA GLU A 44 -5.04 -5.52 -14.32
C GLU A 44 -5.48 -4.10 -14.69
N ARG A 45 -5.70 -3.25 -13.69
CA ARG A 45 -6.01 -1.83 -13.92
C ARG A 45 -4.82 -1.07 -14.48
N MET A 46 -3.61 -1.28 -13.96
CA MET A 46 -2.40 -0.61 -14.45
C MET A 46 -2.14 -0.93 -15.93
N LYS A 47 -2.34 -2.19 -16.36
CA LYS A 47 -2.23 -2.59 -17.78
C LYS A 47 -3.13 -1.79 -18.72
N VAL A 48 -4.28 -1.33 -18.23
CA VAL A 48 -5.25 -0.56 -19.02
C VAL A 48 -4.98 0.94 -18.88
N TYR A 49 -4.81 1.43 -17.67
CA TYR A 49 -4.69 2.86 -17.37
C TYR A 49 -3.36 3.45 -17.81
N LEU A 50 -2.29 2.67 -17.81
CA LEU A 50 -0.96 3.15 -18.22
C LEU A 50 -0.75 3.15 -19.74
N LYS A 51 -1.74 2.71 -20.53
CA LYS A 51 -1.68 2.81 -22.00
C LYS A 51 -1.82 4.27 -22.48
N PRO A 52 -2.86 5.02 -22.04
CA PRO A 52 -3.01 6.42 -22.43
C PRO A 52 -2.43 7.43 -21.43
N ALA A 53 -1.97 7.00 -20.25
CA ALA A 53 -1.64 7.91 -19.15
C ALA A 53 -0.41 7.46 -18.35
N THR A 54 0.26 8.42 -17.72
CA THR A 54 1.32 8.18 -16.73
C THR A 54 0.75 7.75 -15.37
N LEU A 55 1.58 7.15 -14.51
CA LEU A 55 1.16 6.79 -13.16
C LEU A 55 0.73 8.03 -12.35
N ALA A 56 1.39 9.17 -12.55
CA ALA A 56 0.99 10.44 -11.95
C ALA A 56 -0.45 10.85 -12.34
N GLU A 57 -0.80 10.72 -13.61
CA GLU A 57 -2.15 11.04 -14.10
C GLU A 57 -3.20 10.06 -13.59
N VAL A 58 -2.86 8.77 -13.51
CA VAL A 58 -3.71 7.75 -12.89
C VAL A 58 -3.98 8.11 -11.43
N ALA A 59 -2.93 8.38 -10.66
CA ALA A 59 -3.06 8.74 -9.25
C ALA A 59 -3.91 10.00 -9.08
N ARG A 60 -3.76 11.00 -9.95
CA ARG A 60 -4.53 12.25 -9.90
C ARG A 60 -5.99 12.08 -10.32
N SER A 61 -6.26 11.26 -11.33
CA SER A 61 -7.59 11.20 -11.98
C SER A 61 -8.54 10.18 -11.35
N PHE A 62 -8.00 9.16 -10.69
CA PHE A 62 -8.80 8.12 -10.06
C PHE A 62 -8.78 8.26 -8.53
N GLU A 63 -9.84 8.83 -7.97
CA GLU A 63 -9.94 9.13 -6.53
C GLU A 63 -9.76 7.90 -5.63
N PHE A 64 -10.11 6.70 -6.09
CA PHE A 64 -9.92 5.47 -5.31
C PHE A 64 -8.46 5.00 -5.22
N PHE A 65 -7.61 5.43 -6.17
CA PHE A 65 -6.27 4.88 -6.32
C PHE A 65 -5.37 5.23 -5.12
N PRO A 66 -5.31 6.49 -4.63
CA PRO A 66 -4.51 6.86 -3.46
C PRO A 66 -4.73 5.97 -2.24
N ALA A 67 -5.97 5.78 -1.78
CA ALA A 67 -6.25 4.94 -0.62
C ALA A 67 -5.82 3.49 -0.83
N LEU A 68 -6.12 2.91 -1.99
CA LEU A 68 -5.81 1.51 -2.26
C LEU A 68 -4.32 1.28 -2.48
N PHE A 69 -3.63 2.24 -3.08
CA PHE A 69 -2.18 2.22 -3.18
C PHE A 69 -1.52 2.26 -1.79
N VAL A 70 -2.01 3.09 -0.87
CA VAL A 70 -1.51 3.15 0.51
C VAL A 70 -1.77 1.83 1.26
N LEU A 71 -2.98 1.27 1.16
CA LEU A 71 -3.31 -0.02 1.78
C LEU A 71 -2.44 -1.16 1.23
N TYR A 72 -2.33 -1.24 -0.10
CA TYR A 72 -1.50 -2.22 -0.77
C TYR A 72 -0.03 -2.09 -0.36
N SER A 73 0.52 -0.88 -0.36
CA SER A 73 1.91 -0.63 -0.01
C SER A 73 2.22 -1.01 1.45
N ALA A 74 1.29 -0.73 2.38
CA ALA A 74 1.43 -1.13 3.78
C ALA A 74 1.43 -2.66 3.95
N GLU A 75 0.57 -3.35 3.21
CA GLU A 75 0.52 -4.82 3.24
C GLU A 75 1.69 -5.47 2.51
N TRP A 76 2.14 -4.90 1.39
CA TRP A 76 3.34 -5.33 0.71
C TRP A 76 4.55 -5.20 1.65
N TRP A 77 4.66 -4.08 2.38
CA TRP A 77 5.69 -3.89 3.38
C TRP A 77 5.66 -4.99 4.44
N ARG A 78 4.49 -5.25 5.03
CA ARG A 78 4.31 -6.28 6.06
C ARG A 78 4.68 -7.68 5.57
N ARG A 79 4.38 -8.00 4.30
CA ARG A 79 4.49 -9.36 3.74
C ARG A 79 5.83 -9.63 3.05
N ASN A 80 6.35 -8.67 2.30
CA ASN A 80 7.41 -8.87 1.32
C ASN A 80 8.73 -8.20 1.68
N TYR A 81 8.71 -7.17 2.54
CA TYR A 81 9.93 -6.46 2.93
C TYR A 81 10.90 -7.41 3.64
N ASP A 82 12.14 -7.44 3.16
CA ASP A 82 13.19 -8.37 3.55
C ASP A 82 14.31 -7.74 4.37
N GLY A 83 14.17 -6.46 4.72
CA GLY A 83 15.22 -5.71 5.43
C GLY A 83 16.23 -5.02 4.51
N THR A 84 16.07 -5.12 3.19
CA THR A 84 16.88 -4.33 2.24
C THR A 84 16.41 -2.88 2.17
N GLY A 85 17.10 -2.01 1.44
CA GLY A 85 16.85 -0.55 1.46
C GLY A 85 15.39 -0.11 1.26
N PHE A 86 15.06 1.10 1.72
CA PHE A 86 13.74 1.70 1.54
C PHE A 86 13.54 2.17 0.09
N SER A 87 12.79 1.41 -0.70
CA SER A 87 12.47 1.74 -2.10
C SER A 87 11.00 1.55 -2.43
N TRP A 88 10.50 2.36 -3.36
CA TRP A 88 9.16 2.22 -3.92
C TRP A 88 9.11 1.24 -5.08
N ASP A 89 10.23 1.03 -5.76
CA ASP A 89 10.32 0.24 -6.98
C ASP A 89 9.81 -1.19 -6.78
N PRO A 90 10.16 -1.91 -5.69
CA PRO A 90 9.61 -3.25 -5.47
C PRO A 90 8.08 -3.27 -5.36
N ILE A 91 7.48 -2.26 -4.72
CA ILE A 91 6.02 -2.14 -4.55
C ILE A 91 5.34 -1.80 -5.89
N LEU A 92 5.97 -0.93 -6.69
CA LEU A 92 5.42 -0.49 -7.98
C LEU A 92 5.54 -1.58 -9.05
N ASN A 93 6.68 -2.26 -9.08
CA ASN A 93 6.94 -3.36 -10.01
C ASN A 93 5.96 -4.52 -9.82
N THR A 94 5.57 -4.85 -8.58
CA THR A 94 4.58 -5.91 -8.34
C THR A 94 3.19 -5.57 -8.86
N ILE A 95 2.82 -4.30 -8.99
CA ILE A 95 1.55 -3.89 -9.62
C ILE A 95 1.69 -3.48 -11.09
N GLY A 96 2.87 -3.70 -11.69
CA GLY A 96 3.14 -3.35 -13.10
C GLY A 96 3.19 -1.85 -13.36
N ALA A 97 3.45 -1.04 -12.34
CA ALA A 97 3.58 0.40 -12.46
C ALA A 97 5.07 0.81 -12.57
N PRO A 98 5.46 1.68 -13.51
CA PRO A 98 6.85 2.10 -13.68
C PRO A 98 7.25 3.09 -12.57
N ALA A 99 8.42 2.89 -11.96
CA ALA A 99 8.91 3.72 -10.85
C ALA A 99 9.16 5.18 -11.24
N ASP A 100 9.53 5.42 -12.50
CA ASP A 100 9.70 6.72 -13.13
C ASP A 100 8.40 7.32 -13.70
N GLY A 101 7.27 6.61 -13.59
CA GLY A 101 5.95 7.10 -14.00
C GLY A 101 5.39 8.26 -13.18
N TRP A 102 6.11 8.65 -12.12
CA TRP A 102 5.82 9.82 -11.28
C TRP A 102 7.07 10.32 -10.54
N ASN A 103 7.13 11.63 -10.27
CA ASN A 103 8.19 12.22 -9.46
C ASN A 103 7.88 12.16 -7.95
N GLN A 104 8.83 12.61 -7.12
CA GLN A 104 8.68 12.61 -5.66
C GLN A 104 7.46 13.39 -5.17
N ALA A 105 7.16 14.56 -5.76
CA ALA A 105 6.05 15.39 -5.33
C ALA A 105 4.69 14.74 -5.66
N GLN A 106 4.55 14.18 -6.86
CA GLN A 106 3.35 13.45 -7.30
C GLN A 106 3.11 12.20 -6.46
N ARG A 107 4.17 11.46 -6.14
CA ARG A 107 4.09 10.32 -5.23
C ARG A 107 3.68 10.73 -3.83
N SER A 108 4.28 11.80 -3.31
CA SER A 108 3.95 12.35 -1.99
C SER A 108 2.48 12.75 -1.91
N ASP A 109 1.97 13.43 -2.94
CA ASP A 109 0.55 13.78 -3.05
C ASP A 109 -0.37 12.55 -3.05
N CYS A 110 -0.04 11.51 -3.82
CA CYS A 110 -0.77 10.24 -3.80
C CYS A 110 -0.83 9.64 -2.38
N VAL A 111 0.29 9.63 -1.66
CA VAL A 111 0.33 9.12 -0.29
C VAL A 111 -0.47 10.01 0.66
N ILE A 112 -0.38 11.33 0.55
CA ILE A 112 -1.15 12.28 1.38
C ILE A 112 -2.65 12.04 1.22
N ARG A 113 -3.14 11.98 -0.02
CA ARG A 113 -4.57 11.73 -0.30
C ARG A 113 -5.02 10.37 0.23
N GLY A 114 -4.22 9.32 0.04
CA GLY A 114 -4.52 8.01 0.58
C GLY A 114 -4.57 8.00 2.12
N PHE A 115 -3.64 8.70 2.78
CA PHE A 115 -3.67 8.87 4.24
C PHE A 115 -4.92 9.62 4.70
N GLN A 116 -5.30 10.71 4.00
CA GLN A 116 -6.51 11.47 4.32
C GLN A 116 -7.77 10.60 4.20
N GLU A 117 -7.90 9.81 3.12
CA GLU A 117 -9.01 8.88 2.95
C GLU A 117 -9.09 7.84 4.07
N TRP A 118 -7.95 7.31 4.52
CA TRP A 118 -7.90 6.39 5.65
C TRP A 118 -8.00 7.07 7.03
N LYS A 119 -8.08 8.41 7.07
CA LYS A 119 -8.05 9.26 8.28
C LYS A 119 -6.77 9.08 9.11
N LEU A 120 -5.65 8.85 8.43
CA LEU A 120 -4.33 8.62 9.02
C LEU A 120 -3.52 9.92 9.08
N ARG A 121 -2.57 9.97 10.01
CA ARG A 121 -1.57 11.04 10.11
C ARG A 121 -0.23 10.56 9.57
N LEU A 122 0.47 11.44 8.85
CA LEU A 122 1.85 11.21 8.47
C LEU A 122 2.77 11.36 9.68
N SER A 123 3.88 10.62 9.69
CA SER A 123 4.96 10.83 10.65
C SER A 123 5.64 12.19 10.42
N ASP A 124 6.21 12.76 11.48
CA ASP A 124 7.03 13.97 11.45
C ASP A 124 8.53 13.66 11.21
N ALA A 125 8.89 12.38 11.08
CA ALA A 125 10.26 11.95 10.83
C ALA A 125 10.77 12.38 9.43
N HIS A 126 11.99 12.90 9.39
CA HIS A 126 12.64 13.40 8.16
C HIS A 126 13.31 12.26 7.36
N GLY A 127 13.56 12.48 6.07
CA GLY A 127 14.34 11.58 5.19
C GLY A 127 13.54 10.49 4.46
N LEU A 128 12.54 9.88 5.09
CA LEU A 128 11.69 8.82 4.50
C LEU A 128 10.20 8.97 4.85
N ARG A 129 9.77 10.18 5.17
CA ARG A 129 8.46 10.50 5.74
C ARG A 129 7.31 9.66 5.20
N PHE A 130 7.14 9.58 3.88
CA PHE A 130 6.00 8.89 3.26
C PHE A 130 6.10 7.37 3.29
N LEU A 131 7.22 6.80 2.84
CA LEU A 131 7.40 5.34 2.83
C LEU A 131 7.50 4.79 4.26
N GLY A 132 8.20 5.50 5.15
CA GLY A 132 8.25 5.20 6.57
C GLY A 132 6.88 5.30 7.26
N SER A 133 6.06 6.30 6.89
CA SER A 133 4.68 6.37 7.39
C SER A 133 3.86 5.17 6.94
N ILE A 134 3.96 4.75 5.67
CA ILE A 134 3.28 3.53 5.17
C ILE A 134 3.78 2.28 5.88
N ALA A 135 5.08 2.14 6.05
CA ALA A 135 5.69 1.03 6.77
C ALA A 135 5.12 0.90 8.19
N PHE A 136 4.97 2.02 8.90
CA PHE A 136 4.34 2.05 10.22
C PHE A 136 2.87 1.57 10.16
N GLN A 137 2.12 1.91 9.11
CA GLN A 137 0.75 1.41 8.92
C GLN A 137 0.71 -0.10 8.67
N GLY A 138 1.75 -0.68 8.06
CA GLY A 138 1.88 -2.11 7.82
C GLY A 138 2.34 -2.91 9.06
N GLY A 139 2.97 -2.25 10.04
CA GLY A 139 3.53 -2.92 11.21
C GLY A 139 4.84 -3.67 10.91
N LEU A 140 5.17 -4.68 11.71
CA LEU A 140 6.43 -5.42 11.62
C LEU A 140 6.47 -6.34 10.38
N PRO A 141 7.50 -6.25 9.52
CA PRO A 141 7.70 -7.16 8.39
C PRO A 141 7.83 -8.62 8.82
N MET A 142 7.01 -9.50 8.25
CA MET A 142 6.96 -10.91 8.64
C MET A 142 8.23 -11.70 8.27
N ARG A 143 8.88 -11.36 7.15
CA ARG A 143 10.14 -12.02 6.73
C ARG A 143 11.28 -11.78 7.74
N LEU A 144 11.28 -10.62 8.39
CA LEU A 144 12.25 -10.29 9.43
C LEU A 144 11.97 -11.05 10.74
N LEU A 145 10.70 -11.30 11.07
CA LEU A 145 10.33 -12.12 12.22
C LEU A 145 10.70 -13.60 12.00
N GLY A 146 10.51 -14.12 10.78
CA GLY A 146 10.87 -15.49 10.42
C GLY A 146 12.37 -15.74 10.46
N THR A 147 13.18 -14.79 9.97
CA THR A 147 14.65 -14.88 9.98
C THR A 147 15.24 -14.66 11.38
N ALA A 148 14.68 -13.74 12.17
CA ALA A 148 15.12 -13.52 13.56
C ALA A 148 14.93 -14.77 14.43
N ARG A 149 13.83 -15.52 14.25
CA ARG A 149 13.60 -16.78 14.99
C ARG A 149 14.65 -17.87 14.73
N GLY A 150 15.42 -17.79 13.63
CA GLY A 150 16.53 -18.69 13.35
C GLY A 150 17.74 -18.50 14.26
N ASN A 151 17.88 -17.34 14.93
CA ASN A 151 19.05 -16.99 15.75
C ASN A 151 18.78 -16.89 17.26
N ILE A 152 17.52 -17.03 17.71
CA ILE A 152 17.16 -16.86 19.14
C ILE A 152 17.23 -18.21 19.92
N GLY A 153 17.67 -19.29 19.27
CA GLY A 153 17.85 -20.61 19.90
C GLY A 153 19.25 -20.88 20.48
N ARG A 154 20.13 -19.88 20.57
CA ARG A 154 21.51 -20.06 21.06
C ARG A 154 21.92 -18.94 22.01
N VAL A 155 21.41 -19.01 23.24
CA VAL A 155 22.06 -18.46 24.43
C VAL A 155 21.98 -19.51 25.52
#